data_AF-A0A2P2C8G5-F1
#
_entry.id   AF-A0A2P2C8G5-F1
#
_cell.length_a   1.000
_cell.length_b   1.000
_cell.length_c   1.000
_cell.angle_alpha   90.00
_cell.angle_beta   90.00
_cell.angle_gamma   90.00
#
_symmetry.space_group_name_H-M   'P 1'
#
loop_
_entity.id
_entity.type
_entity.pdbx_description
1 polymer ?
#
loop_
_entity_poly.entity_id
_entity_poly.type
_entity_poly.pdbx_seq_one_letter_code
_entity_poly.pdbx_strand_id
1 'polypeptide(L)'
;MPMSDRSGVIHDLGYRRYDGARDGTATIARTLYVTGLRHTYGLGRSGKSKILPFILLAMATLPAAIVVGVVVLTGLGSLPVTYADYTNQVQLVVSLFAAAQAPVLFSRDLRHRSIVLYLARPLSSSVFAVTRWLSLTTSLLLFMWVPTFLLFAGALLAGLDKSDQLEGLLKAVVLQLLLAALVAGVTGLISSVSLRRGFAVVGSVVALIVVSGVVTSVQAITNAQDADGIGVAAGLLSPWSIFSGLADAWRAGVVTFTPPGSAWALAYVLVAVVLTALCVLGLVARFRKVGSR
;
A
#
# COMPACT_ATOMS: atom_id res chain seq x y z
N MET A 1 -42.48 -32.64 -20.14
CA MET A 1 -41.87 -32.06 -21.36
C MET A 1 -40.40 -32.43 -21.33
N PRO A 2 -39.86 -33.19 -22.30
CA PRO A 2 -38.47 -33.62 -22.25
C PRO A 2 -37.56 -32.42 -22.49
N MET A 3 -36.54 -32.24 -21.66
CA MET A 3 -35.50 -31.22 -21.86
C MET A 3 -34.73 -31.59 -23.12
N SER A 4 -34.83 -30.79 -24.19
CA SER A 4 -33.91 -30.95 -25.30
C SER A 4 -32.51 -30.60 -24.80
N ASP A 5 -31.62 -31.59 -24.81
CA ASP A 5 -30.19 -31.36 -24.65
C ASP A 5 -29.75 -30.41 -25.77
N ARG A 6 -29.51 -29.15 -25.41
CA ARG A 6 -28.92 -28.19 -26.34
C ARG A 6 -27.47 -28.60 -26.56
N SER A 7 -27.23 -29.42 -27.57
CA SER A 7 -25.90 -29.73 -28.09
C SER A 7 -25.23 -28.43 -28.53
N GLY A 8 -24.30 -27.92 -27.72
CA GLY A 8 -23.46 -26.78 -28.09
C GLY A 8 -22.44 -27.22 -29.13
N VAL A 9 -22.61 -26.79 -30.38
CA VAL A 9 -21.64 -27.02 -31.45
C VAL A 9 -20.65 -25.84 -31.49
N ILE A 10 -19.35 -26.12 -31.29
CA ILE A 10 -18.30 -25.11 -31.46
C ILE A 10 -17.94 -25.07 -32.95
N HIS A 11 -18.34 -24.01 -33.63
CA HIS A 11 -17.96 -23.77 -35.01
C HIS A 11 -16.56 -23.13 -35.05
N ASP A 12 -15.68 -23.64 -35.92
CA ASP A 12 -14.41 -22.98 -36.21
C ASP A 12 -14.69 -21.72 -37.03
N LEU A 13 -14.58 -20.55 -36.38
CA LEU A 13 -14.82 -19.25 -36.98
C LEU A 13 -13.58 -18.68 -37.69
N GLY A 14 -12.58 -19.52 -37.99
CA GLY A 14 -11.33 -19.07 -38.61
C GLY A 14 -10.43 -18.34 -37.61
N TYR A 15 -10.46 -18.75 -36.33
CA TYR A 15 -9.58 -18.17 -35.33
C TYR A 15 -8.11 -18.45 -35.69
N ARG A 16 -7.27 -17.41 -35.61
CA ARG A 16 -5.83 -17.56 -35.84
C ARG A 16 -5.24 -18.47 -34.76
N ARG A 17 -4.68 -19.61 -35.16
CA ARG A 17 -3.96 -20.50 -34.25
C ARG A 17 -2.75 -19.77 -33.68
N TYR A 18 -2.51 -19.97 -32.39
CA TYR A 18 -1.31 -19.50 -31.73
C TYR A 18 -0.29 -20.63 -31.73
N ASP A 19 0.71 -20.54 -32.59
CA ASP A 19 1.77 -21.54 -32.75
C ASP A 19 3.03 -21.20 -31.92
N GLY A 20 3.00 -20.12 -31.14
CA GLY A 20 4.09 -19.70 -30.27
C GLY A 20 4.22 -20.58 -29.02
N ALA A 21 5.39 -20.51 -28.37
CA ALA A 21 5.63 -21.17 -27.10
C ALA A 21 4.67 -20.66 -26.02
N ARG A 22 4.00 -21.57 -25.31
CA ARG A 22 3.08 -21.21 -24.23
C ARG A 22 3.87 -20.81 -23.00
N ASP A 23 3.66 -19.58 -22.55
CA ASP A 23 4.28 -19.06 -21.33
C ASP A 23 3.84 -19.81 -20.07
N GLY A 24 4.79 -20.03 -19.15
CA GLY A 24 4.53 -20.61 -17.84
C GLY A 24 3.90 -19.62 -16.85
N THR A 25 3.46 -20.14 -15.70
CA THR A 25 2.81 -19.38 -14.63
C THR A 25 3.62 -18.18 -14.15
N ALA A 26 4.95 -18.31 -14.08
CA ALA A 26 5.85 -17.22 -13.67
C ALA A 26 5.79 -16.02 -14.61
N THR A 27 5.80 -16.25 -15.93
CA THR A 27 5.71 -15.18 -16.93
C THR A 27 4.35 -14.48 -16.88
N ILE A 28 3.27 -15.25 -16.68
CA ILE A 28 1.92 -14.70 -16.52
C ILE A 28 1.86 -13.82 -15.25
N ALA A 29 2.38 -14.30 -14.13
CA ALA A 29 2.42 -13.55 -12.87
C ALA A 29 3.26 -12.28 -12.98
N ARG A 30 4.45 -12.34 -13.61
CA ARG A 30 5.29 -11.16 -13.87
C ARG A 30 4.56 -10.14 -14.73
N THR A 31 3.89 -10.58 -15.78
CA THR A 31 3.11 -9.69 -16.66
C THR A 31 1.96 -9.03 -15.89
N LEU A 32 1.23 -9.81 -15.09
CA LEU A 32 0.15 -9.31 -14.24
C LEU A 32 0.66 -8.29 -13.21
N TYR A 33 1.84 -8.56 -12.63
CA TYR A 33 2.51 -7.67 -11.69
C TYR A 33 2.87 -6.33 -12.33
N VAL A 34 3.59 -6.36 -13.47
CA VAL A 34 4.03 -5.14 -14.18
C VAL A 34 2.84 -4.34 -14.69
N THR A 35 1.83 -5.00 -15.24
CA THR A 35 0.60 -4.34 -15.68
C THR A 35 -0.16 -3.74 -14.50
N GLY A 36 -0.21 -4.43 -13.35
CA GLY A 36 -0.78 -3.89 -12.11
C GLY A 36 -0.07 -2.60 -11.67
N LEU A 37 1.25 -2.65 -11.56
CA LEU A 37 2.10 -1.51 -11.19
C LEU A 37 1.91 -0.32 -12.14
N ARG A 38 1.88 -0.57 -13.46
CA ARG A 38 1.63 0.50 -14.45
C ARG A 38 0.24 1.10 -14.28
N HIS A 39 -0.78 0.28 -14.01
CA HIS A 39 -2.16 0.74 -13.88
C HIS A 39 -2.40 1.62 -12.65
N THR A 40 -1.69 1.45 -11.55
CA THR A 40 -1.83 2.34 -10.37
C THR A 40 -1.38 3.77 -10.65
N TYR A 41 -0.49 3.96 -11.63
CA TYR A 41 -0.02 5.27 -12.08
C TYR A 41 -0.67 5.73 -13.39
N GLY A 42 -1.67 5.01 -13.89
CA GLY A 42 -2.32 5.32 -15.18
C GLY A 42 -1.43 5.14 -16.41
N LEU A 43 -0.30 4.42 -16.28
CA LEU A 43 0.60 4.14 -17.40
C LEU A 43 -0.03 3.10 -18.34
N GLY A 44 0.05 3.33 -19.65
CA GLY A 44 -0.61 2.50 -20.67
C GLY A 44 -2.11 2.78 -20.83
N ARG A 45 -2.62 3.89 -20.27
CA ARG A 45 -4.01 4.36 -20.40
C ARG A 45 -4.05 5.83 -20.85
N SER A 46 -5.26 6.34 -21.06
CA SER A 46 -5.50 7.74 -21.43
C SER A 46 -4.89 8.71 -20.40
N GLY A 47 -4.46 9.89 -20.86
CA GLY A 47 -3.80 10.89 -20.01
C GLY A 47 -4.56 11.24 -18.74
N LYS A 48 -5.90 11.25 -18.79
CA LYS A 48 -6.78 11.51 -17.63
C LYS A 48 -6.53 10.56 -16.46
N SER A 49 -6.12 9.31 -16.72
CA SER A 49 -5.86 8.33 -15.66
C SER A 49 -4.56 8.58 -14.89
N LYS A 50 -3.65 9.40 -15.43
CA LYS A 50 -2.38 9.76 -14.79
C LYS A 50 -2.54 10.95 -13.84
N ILE A 51 -3.55 11.78 -14.03
CA ILE A 51 -3.71 13.05 -13.30
C ILE A 51 -3.72 12.83 -11.78
N LEU A 52 -4.64 11.99 -11.28
CA LEU A 52 -4.79 11.76 -9.84
C LEU A 52 -3.51 11.22 -9.16
N PRO A 53 -2.91 10.09 -9.61
CA PRO A 53 -1.73 9.55 -8.94
C PRO A 53 -0.52 10.50 -8.97
N PHE A 54 -0.33 11.25 -10.06
CA PHE A 54 0.79 12.19 -10.17
C PHE A 54 0.55 13.51 -9.43
N ILE A 55 -0.68 14.00 -9.32
CA ILE A 55 -1.01 15.15 -8.45
C ILE A 55 -0.74 14.78 -6.99
N LEU A 56 -1.21 13.61 -6.54
CA LEU A 56 -0.93 13.15 -5.18
C LEU A 56 0.59 12.98 -4.96
N LEU A 57 1.31 12.41 -5.93
CA LEU A 57 2.77 12.28 -5.82
C LEU A 57 3.45 13.65 -5.72
N ALA A 58 3.02 14.62 -6.53
CA ALA A 58 3.51 16.00 -6.45
C ALA A 58 3.21 16.63 -5.09
N MET A 59 1.99 16.45 -4.55
CA MET A 59 1.63 16.92 -3.21
C MET A 59 2.48 16.29 -2.10
N ALA A 60 2.86 15.01 -2.24
CA ALA A 60 3.73 14.33 -1.29
C ALA A 60 5.22 14.70 -1.48
N THR A 61 5.63 15.16 -2.66
CA THR A 61 7.04 15.44 -2.99
C THR A 61 7.40 16.92 -2.85
N LEU A 62 6.45 17.82 -3.06
CA LEU A 62 6.67 19.25 -2.98
C LEU A 62 7.16 19.71 -1.59
N PRO A 63 6.59 19.24 -0.45
CA PRO A 63 7.10 19.60 0.87
C PRO A 63 8.55 19.13 1.10
N ALA A 64 8.92 17.94 0.63
CA ALA A 64 10.29 17.44 0.69
C ALA A 64 11.25 18.35 -0.08
N ALA A 65 10.86 18.79 -1.29
CA ALA A 65 11.66 19.74 -2.06
C ALA A 65 11.84 21.08 -1.31
N ILE A 66 10.80 21.56 -0.63
CA ILE A 66 10.87 22.77 0.21
C ILE A 66 11.82 22.56 1.39
N VAL A 67 11.73 21.43 2.11
CA VAL A 67 12.64 21.10 3.22
C VAL A 67 14.09 21.08 2.76
N VAL A 68 14.38 20.43 1.62
CA VAL A 68 15.71 20.43 1.03
C VAL A 68 16.17 21.85 0.69
N GLY A 69 15.30 22.65 0.05
CA GLY A 69 15.61 24.04 -0.26
C GLY A 69 15.94 24.88 0.98
N VAL A 70 15.16 24.74 2.05
CA VAL A 70 15.42 25.42 3.32
C VAL A 70 16.77 25.01 3.89
N VAL A 71 17.08 23.71 3.97
CA VAL A 71 18.35 23.21 4.53
C VAL A 71 19.54 23.75 3.74
N VAL A 72 19.49 23.68 2.41
CA VAL A 72 20.57 24.17 1.53
C VAL A 72 20.75 25.68 1.63
N LEU A 73 19.66 26.46 1.67
CA LEU A 73 19.72 27.93 1.67
C LEU A 73 20.08 28.52 3.03
N THR A 74 19.71 27.85 4.13
CA THR A 74 19.94 28.33 5.50
C THR A 74 21.19 27.74 6.14
N GLY A 75 21.78 26.69 5.54
CA GLY A 75 22.96 26.01 6.08
C GLY A 75 22.67 25.23 7.37
N LEU A 76 21.46 24.66 7.50
CA LEU A 76 21.10 23.86 8.68
C LEU A 76 22.02 22.64 8.80
N GLY A 77 22.52 22.40 10.01
CA GLY A 77 23.35 21.23 10.34
C GLY A 77 22.57 19.91 10.48
N SER A 78 21.25 19.92 10.27
CA SER A 78 20.40 18.73 10.34
C SER A 78 19.11 18.93 9.54
N LEU A 79 18.47 17.83 9.13
CA LEU A 79 17.12 17.88 8.57
C LEU A 79 16.10 18.30 9.66
N PRO A 80 15.19 19.25 9.37
CA PRO A 80 14.10 19.63 10.29
C PRO A 80 13.11 18.50 10.57
N VAL A 81 13.03 17.53 9.67
CA VAL A 81 12.10 16.40 9.71
C VAL A 81 12.87 15.15 9.34
N THR A 82 12.71 14.09 10.13
CA THR A 82 13.35 12.80 9.86
C THR A 82 12.66 12.05 8.72
N TYR A 83 13.34 11.09 8.10
CA TYR A 83 12.78 10.31 7.00
C TYR A 83 11.51 9.54 7.37
N ALA A 84 11.47 9.00 8.59
CA ALA A 84 10.29 8.29 9.10
C ALA A 84 9.16 9.28 9.40
N ASP A 85 9.45 10.40 10.07
CA ASP A 85 8.43 11.39 10.39
C ASP A 85 7.86 12.08 9.15
N TYR A 86 8.67 12.29 8.11
CA TYR A 86 8.18 12.81 6.84
C TYR A 86 7.10 11.90 6.25
N THR A 87 7.19 10.58 6.45
CA THR A 87 6.16 9.62 6.03
C THR A 87 4.83 9.88 6.73
N ASN A 88 4.85 10.23 8.02
CA ASN A 88 3.66 10.63 8.77
C ASN A 88 3.09 11.96 8.28
N GLN A 89 3.93 12.93 7.92
CA GLN A 89 3.45 14.21 7.40
C GLN A 89 2.66 14.06 6.08
N VAL A 90 3.05 13.10 5.24
CA VAL A 90 2.33 12.81 3.98
C VAL A 90 1.26 11.73 4.13
N GLN A 91 0.89 11.34 5.36
CA GLN A 91 -0.07 10.26 5.66
C GLN A 91 -1.38 10.37 4.89
N LEU A 92 -1.96 11.57 4.87
CA LEU A 92 -3.23 11.83 4.19
C LEU A 92 -3.10 11.50 2.70
N VAL A 93 -2.02 11.97 2.06
CA VAL A 93 -1.81 11.84 0.63
C VAL A 93 -1.54 10.39 0.23
N VAL A 94 -0.72 9.66 1.02
CA VAL A 94 -0.46 8.23 0.84
C VAL A 94 -1.76 7.42 1.00
N SER A 95 -2.57 7.75 2.00
CA SER A 95 -3.85 7.08 2.25
C SER A 95 -4.85 7.30 1.11
N LEU A 96 -4.93 8.53 0.58
CA LEU A 96 -5.76 8.85 -0.59
C LEU A 96 -5.28 8.11 -1.84
N PHE A 97 -3.97 8.01 -2.05
CA PHE A 97 -3.41 7.25 -3.16
C PHE A 97 -3.80 5.77 -3.04
N ALA A 98 -3.58 5.15 -1.86
CA ALA A 98 -3.96 3.75 -1.61
C ALA A 98 -5.46 3.51 -1.87
N ALA A 99 -6.32 4.36 -1.29
CA ALA A 99 -7.77 4.27 -1.44
C ALA A 99 -8.23 4.43 -2.90
N ALA A 100 -7.58 5.32 -3.66
CA ALA A 100 -7.92 5.54 -5.06
C ALA A 100 -7.45 4.41 -5.99
N GLN A 101 -6.29 3.80 -5.71
CA GLN A 101 -5.66 2.81 -6.59
C GLN A 101 -6.06 1.37 -6.28
N ALA A 102 -6.38 1.02 -5.03
CA ALA A 102 -6.80 -0.35 -4.71
C ALA A 102 -8.01 -0.82 -5.55
N PRO A 103 -9.09 -0.04 -5.76
CA PRO A 103 -10.21 -0.47 -6.60
C PRO A 103 -9.86 -0.67 -8.08
N VAL A 104 -8.80 0.00 -8.57
CA VAL A 104 -8.30 -0.16 -9.95
C VAL A 104 -7.74 -1.56 -10.16
N LEU A 105 -7.11 -2.13 -9.13
CA LEU A 105 -6.50 -3.46 -9.15
C LEU A 105 -7.46 -4.57 -8.75
N PHE A 106 -8.26 -4.36 -7.69
CA PHE A 106 -9.05 -5.43 -7.07
C PHE A 106 -10.53 -5.40 -7.52
N SER A 107 -11.18 -4.25 -7.54
CA SER A 107 -12.62 -4.16 -7.82
C SER A 107 -12.95 -4.28 -9.31
N ARG A 108 -12.07 -3.81 -10.20
CA ARG A 108 -12.32 -3.78 -11.65
C ARG A 108 -12.55 -5.16 -12.25
N ASP A 109 -11.67 -6.12 -11.92
CA ASP A 109 -11.75 -7.47 -12.49
C ASP A 109 -12.93 -8.28 -11.90
N LEU A 110 -13.32 -7.96 -10.66
CA LEU A 110 -14.51 -8.53 -10.02
C LEU A 110 -15.81 -7.99 -10.63
N ARG A 111 -15.88 -6.68 -10.87
CA ARG A 111 -17.08 -6.03 -11.42
C ARG A 111 -17.43 -6.57 -12.81
N HIS A 112 -16.43 -6.71 -13.68
CA HIS A 112 -16.65 -7.16 -15.05
C HIS A 112 -16.60 -8.68 -15.22
N ARG A 113 -16.46 -9.43 -14.11
CA ARG A 113 -16.27 -10.90 -14.10
C ARG A 113 -15.13 -11.40 -15.00
N SER A 114 -14.22 -10.51 -15.40
CA SER A 114 -13.05 -10.88 -16.20
C SER A 114 -12.07 -11.74 -15.40
N ILE A 115 -12.16 -11.71 -14.07
CA ILE A 115 -11.39 -12.58 -13.18
C ILE A 115 -11.54 -14.08 -13.53
N VAL A 116 -12.73 -14.52 -13.97
CA VAL A 116 -12.98 -15.92 -14.35
C VAL A 116 -12.06 -16.33 -15.50
N LEU A 117 -11.77 -15.43 -16.45
CA LEU A 117 -10.86 -15.69 -17.58
C LEU A 117 -9.39 -15.78 -17.14
N TYR A 118 -9.00 -15.12 -16.05
CA TYR A 118 -7.67 -15.27 -15.47
C TYR A 118 -7.53 -16.59 -14.71
N LEU A 119 -8.59 -17.01 -14.01
CA LEU A 119 -8.61 -18.23 -13.20
C LEU A 119 -8.90 -19.49 -14.02
N ALA A 120 -9.46 -19.36 -15.23
CA ALA A 120 -9.58 -20.46 -16.20
C ALA A 120 -8.22 -20.85 -16.81
N ARG A 121 -7.23 -19.96 -16.71
CA ARG A 121 -5.83 -20.26 -17.01
C ARG A 121 -5.17 -20.98 -15.82
N PRO A 122 -3.98 -21.60 -15.97
CA PRO A 122 -3.25 -22.25 -14.88
C PRO A 122 -2.79 -21.31 -13.74
N LEU A 123 -3.28 -20.06 -13.67
CA LEU A 123 -2.94 -19.12 -12.62
C LEU A 123 -3.83 -19.39 -11.39
N SER A 124 -3.25 -19.95 -10.33
CA SER A 124 -3.99 -20.19 -9.09
C SER A 124 -4.49 -18.88 -8.46
N SER A 125 -5.62 -18.94 -7.74
CA SER A 125 -6.16 -17.77 -7.03
C SER A 125 -5.17 -17.17 -6.03
N SER A 126 -4.27 -18.00 -5.47
CA SER A 126 -3.21 -17.55 -4.57
C SER A 126 -2.18 -16.69 -5.28
N VAL A 127 -1.65 -17.15 -6.42
CA VAL A 127 -0.71 -16.41 -7.24
C VAL A 127 -1.34 -15.10 -7.72
N PHE A 128 -2.60 -15.13 -8.16
CA PHE A 128 -3.32 -13.92 -8.56
C PHE A 128 -3.42 -12.89 -7.43
N ALA A 129 -3.86 -13.31 -6.24
CA ALA A 129 -4.04 -12.43 -5.09
C ALA A 129 -2.73 -11.80 -4.64
N VAL A 130 -1.69 -12.63 -4.45
CA VAL A 130 -0.36 -12.18 -4.03
C VAL A 130 0.24 -11.25 -5.08
N THR A 131 0.11 -11.58 -6.36
CA THR A 131 0.61 -10.72 -7.45
C THR A 131 -0.05 -9.33 -7.42
N ARG A 132 -1.37 -9.26 -7.24
CA ARG A 132 -2.09 -7.97 -7.16
C ARG A 132 -1.73 -7.18 -5.91
N TRP A 133 -1.57 -7.86 -4.77
CA TRP A 133 -1.12 -7.24 -3.53
C TRP A 133 0.33 -6.72 -3.65
N LEU A 134 1.24 -7.49 -4.26
CA LEU A 134 2.60 -7.06 -4.55
C LEU A 134 2.61 -5.84 -5.47
N SER A 135 1.79 -5.83 -6.53
CA SER A 135 1.67 -4.65 -7.40
C SER A 135 1.33 -3.40 -6.60
N LEU A 136 0.31 -3.45 -5.73
CA LEU A 136 -0.09 -2.28 -4.94
C LEU A 136 0.96 -1.91 -3.88
N THR A 137 1.56 -2.90 -3.23
CA THR A 137 2.61 -2.70 -2.22
C THR A 137 3.81 -1.98 -2.85
N THR A 138 4.28 -2.43 -4.01
CA THR A 138 5.37 -1.77 -4.71
C THR A 138 4.97 -0.37 -5.21
N SER A 139 3.73 -0.17 -5.67
CA SER A 139 3.26 1.19 -5.99
C SER A 139 3.31 2.11 -4.78
N LEU A 140 2.89 1.65 -3.61
CA LEU A 140 2.94 2.47 -2.39
C LEU A 140 4.38 2.75 -1.96
N LEU A 141 5.27 1.76 -2.05
CA LEU A 141 6.69 1.94 -1.80
C LEU A 141 7.28 3.01 -2.71
N LEU A 142 7.11 2.88 -4.03
CA LEU A 142 7.62 3.87 -4.97
C LEU A 142 7.05 5.26 -4.69
N PHE A 143 5.77 5.35 -4.34
CA PHE A 143 5.11 6.60 -3.98
C PHE A 143 5.76 7.28 -2.74
N MET A 144 6.06 6.52 -1.70
CA MET A 144 6.70 7.04 -0.48
C MET A 144 8.21 7.27 -0.65
N TRP A 145 8.88 6.42 -1.43
CA TRP A 145 10.31 6.48 -1.65
C TRP A 145 10.74 7.71 -2.44
N VAL A 146 9.93 8.17 -3.41
CA VAL A 146 10.26 9.38 -4.19
C VAL A 146 10.60 10.58 -3.29
N PRO A 147 9.72 11.03 -2.37
CA PRO A 147 10.09 12.12 -1.47
C PRO A 147 11.18 11.75 -0.46
N THR A 148 11.22 10.51 0.05
CA THR A 148 12.24 10.09 1.02
C THR A 148 13.66 10.12 0.43
N PHE A 149 13.84 9.61 -0.79
CA PHE A 149 15.13 9.69 -1.48
C PHE A 149 15.45 11.12 -1.95
N LEU A 150 14.45 11.95 -2.23
CA LEU A 150 14.67 13.37 -2.49
C LEU A 150 15.25 14.08 -1.27
N LEU A 151 14.68 13.84 -0.07
CA LEU A 151 15.23 14.36 1.19
C LEU A 151 16.67 13.88 1.39
N PHE A 152 16.94 12.60 1.13
CA PHE A 152 18.28 12.03 1.32
C PHE A 152 19.30 12.63 0.35
N ALA A 153 18.95 12.75 -0.93
CA ALA A 153 19.78 13.41 -1.91
C ALA A 153 20.04 14.88 -1.52
N GLY A 154 19.00 15.60 -1.07
CA GLY A 154 19.13 16.97 -0.59
C GLY A 154 20.03 17.11 0.64
N ALA A 155 19.91 16.19 1.60
CA ALA A 155 20.75 16.15 2.80
C ALA A 155 22.24 15.96 2.45
N LEU A 156 22.55 15.05 1.53
CA LEU A 156 23.92 14.83 1.07
C LEU A 156 24.48 16.03 0.30
N LEU A 157 23.65 16.66 -0.54
CA LEU A 157 24.03 17.87 -1.28
C LEU A 157 24.25 19.07 -0.35
N ALA A 158 23.56 19.10 0.80
CA ALA A 158 23.76 20.10 1.85
C ALA A 158 25.00 19.83 2.73
N GLY A 159 25.73 18.73 2.51
CA GLY A 159 26.92 18.38 3.27
C GLY A 159 26.65 17.80 4.66
N LEU A 160 25.45 17.29 4.91
CA LEU A 160 25.12 16.59 6.17
C LEU A 160 25.88 15.27 6.29
N ASP A 161 26.08 14.81 7.54
CA ASP A 161 26.81 13.58 7.81
C ASP A 161 26.16 12.36 7.14
N LYS A 162 26.92 11.70 6.27
CA LYS A 162 26.42 10.58 5.46
C LYS A 162 26.00 9.38 6.30
N SER A 163 26.69 9.10 7.41
CA SER A 163 26.40 7.95 8.26
C SER A 163 25.04 8.12 8.93
N ASP A 164 24.82 9.29 9.53
CA ASP A 164 23.57 9.63 10.21
C ASP A 164 22.38 9.63 9.23
N GLN A 165 22.58 10.21 8.03
CA GLN A 165 21.54 10.24 7.00
C GLN A 165 21.22 8.83 6.48
N LEU A 166 22.23 7.98 6.30
CA LEU A 166 22.03 6.61 5.82
C LEU A 166 21.32 5.75 6.86
N GLU A 167 21.66 5.88 8.15
CA GLU A 167 20.96 5.18 9.22
C GLU A 167 19.47 5.58 9.26
N GLY A 168 19.19 6.88 9.24
CA GLY A 168 17.82 7.41 9.22
C GLY A 168 17.03 6.92 7.99
N LEU A 169 17.66 6.94 6.81
CA LEU A 169 17.07 6.45 5.57
C LEU A 169 16.73 4.95 5.67
N LEU A 170 17.66 4.11 6.13
CA LEU A 170 17.46 2.66 6.21
C LEU A 170 16.32 2.30 7.17
N LYS A 171 16.27 2.95 8.35
CA LYS A 171 15.15 2.78 9.29
C LYS A 171 13.82 3.12 8.63
N ALA A 172 13.74 4.28 7.95
CA ALA A 172 12.53 4.71 7.27
C ALA A 172 12.11 3.76 6.14
N VAL A 173 13.05 3.29 5.31
CA VAL A 173 12.78 2.38 4.20
C VAL A 173 12.20 1.05 4.70
N VAL A 174 12.76 0.49 5.79
CA VAL A 174 12.25 -0.75 6.40
C VAL A 174 10.84 -0.55 6.98
N LEU A 175 10.60 0.57 7.67
CA LEU A 175 9.28 0.89 8.22
C LEU A 175 8.24 1.14 7.12
N GLN A 176 8.63 1.84 6.03
CA GLN A 176 7.79 2.09 4.87
C GLN A 176 7.44 0.80 4.11
N LEU A 177 8.34 -0.19 4.06
CA LEU A 177 8.05 -1.51 3.51
C LEU A 177 6.91 -2.19 4.26
N LEU A 178 6.99 -2.21 5.59
CA LEU A 178 5.94 -2.79 6.43
C LEU A 178 4.62 -2.03 6.28
N LEU A 179 4.67 -0.69 6.30
CA LEU A 179 3.50 0.16 6.12
C LEU A 179 2.85 -0.05 4.74
N ALA A 180 3.62 -0.08 3.66
CA ALA A 180 3.12 -0.31 2.30
C ALA A 180 2.41 -1.66 2.18
N ALA A 181 3.02 -2.71 2.74
CA ALA A 181 2.47 -4.07 2.75
C ALA A 181 1.12 -4.14 3.49
N LEU A 182 1.05 -3.52 4.67
CA LEU A 182 -0.14 -3.47 5.50
C LEU A 182 -1.26 -2.64 4.85
N VAL A 183 -0.95 -1.43 4.38
CA VAL A 183 -1.90 -0.53 3.71
C VAL A 183 -2.43 -1.16 2.42
N ALA A 184 -1.57 -1.82 1.62
CA ALA A 184 -2.00 -2.56 0.44
C ALA A 184 -2.92 -3.73 0.80
N GLY A 185 -2.65 -4.43 1.90
CA GLY A 185 -3.49 -5.51 2.43
C GLY A 185 -4.88 -5.00 2.78
N VAL A 186 -4.97 -3.98 3.63
CA VAL A 186 -6.24 -3.41 4.12
C VAL A 186 -7.07 -2.86 2.96
N THR A 187 -6.50 -1.96 2.15
CA THR A 187 -7.22 -1.33 1.04
C THR A 187 -7.56 -2.32 -0.07
N GLY A 188 -6.69 -3.29 -0.32
CA GLY A 188 -6.93 -4.39 -1.25
C GLY A 188 -8.10 -5.25 -0.82
N LEU A 189 -8.15 -5.66 0.46
CA LEU A 189 -9.23 -6.47 1.01
C LEU A 189 -10.57 -5.73 0.92
N ILE A 190 -10.63 -4.47 1.38
CA ILE A 190 -11.82 -3.61 1.27
C ILE A 190 -12.30 -3.53 -0.19
N SER A 191 -11.37 -3.29 -1.12
CA SER A 191 -11.66 -3.20 -2.56
C SER A 191 -12.12 -4.51 -3.17
N SER A 192 -11.68 -5.66 -2.64
CA SER A 192 -12.11 -6.99 -3.12
C SER A 192 -13.55 -7.35 -2.71
N VAL A 193 -14.07 -6.71 -1.65
CA VAL A 193 -15.44 -6.90 -1.18
C VAL A 193 -16.37 -5.89 -1.87
N SER A 194 -15.89 -4.68 -2.13
CA SER A 194 -16.65 -3.60 -2.75
C SER A 194 -16.59 -3.61 -4.29
N LEU A 195 -17.70 -3.96 -4.95
CA LEU A 195 -17.81 -3.94 -6.42
C LEU A 195 -17.89 -2.51 -6.99
N ARG A 196 -18.41 -1.56 -6.20
CA ARG A 196 -18.51 -0.15 -6.58
C ARG A 196 -17.26 0.61 -6.13
N ARG A 197 -16.65 1.34 -7.07
CA ARG A 197 -15.41 2.11 -6.85
C ARG A 197 -15.57 3.11 -5.71
N GLY A 198 -16.68 3.85 -5.68
CA GLY A 198 -16.94 4.84 -4.64
C GLY A 198 -16.91 4.24 -3.23
N PHE A 199 -17.63 3.13 -2.99
CA PHE A 199 -17.63 2.46 -1.68
C PHE A 199 -16.28 1.89 -1.29
N ALA A 200 -15.53 1.34 -2.24
CA ALA A 200 -14.18 0.85 -1.97
C ALA A 200 -13.22 1.99 -1.55
N VAL A 201 -13.31 3.15 -2.20
CA VAL A 201 -12.54 4.36 -1.85
C VAL A 201 -12.94 4.85 -0.45
N VAL A 202 -14.24 5.06 -0.20
CA VAL A 202 -14.75 5.56 1.08
C VAL A 202 -14.37 4.63 2.22
N GLY A 203 -14.58 3.31 2.08
CA GLY A 203 -14.19 2.33 3.09
C GLY A 203 -12.68 2.36 3.38
N SER A 204 -11.85 2.51 2.35
CA SER A 204 -10.40 2.61 2.51
C SER A 204 -9.99 3.92 3.22
N VAL A 205 -10.65 5.05 2.90
CA VAL A 205 -10.43 6.33 3.57
C VAL A 205 -10.82 6.27 5.04
N VAL A 206 -11.98 5.69 5.36
CA VAL A 206 -12.41 5.49 6.75
C VAL A 206 -11.39 4.63 7.50
N ALA A 207 -10.97 3.51 6.92
CA ALA A 207 -10.02 2.59 7.54
C ALA A 207 -8.62 3.20 7.78
N LEU A 208 -8.14 4.07 6.88
CA LEU A 208 -6.78 4.61 6.99
C LEU A 208 -6.71 5.98 7.65
N ILE A 209 -7.72 6.83 7.51
CA ILE A 209 -7.70 8.21 8.00
C ILE A 209 -8.51 8.34 9.27
N VAL A 210 -9.79 7.94 9.23
CA VAL A 210 -10.70 8.11 10.36
C VAL A 210 -10.26 7.25 11.55
N VAL A 211 -10.00 5.95 11.31
CA VAL A 211 -9.52 5.05 12.38
C VAL A 211 -8.20 5.53 12.96
N SER A 212 -7.25 5.99 12.13
CA SER A 212 -5.99 6.55 12.63
C SER A 212 -6.21 7.78 13.50
N GLY A 213 -7.08 8.70 13.09
CA GLY A 213 -7.43 9.86 13.91
C GLY A 213 -8.03 9.47 15.26
N VAL A 214 -8.95 8.50 15.27
CA VAL A 214 -9.54 7.95 16.50
C VAL A 214 -8.47 7.35 17.40
N VAL A 215 -7.57 6.53 16.85
CA VAL A 215 -6.47 5.91 17.62
C VAL A 215 -5.57 7.00 18.21
N THR A 216 -5.15 7.99 17.42
CA THR A 216 -4.33 9.10 17.90
C THR A 216 -5.02 9.89 19.02
N SER A 217 -6.33 10.14 18.90
CA SER A 217 -7.10 10.79 19.97
C SER A 217 -7.15 9.94 21.24
N VAL A 218 -7.35 8.63 21.13
CA VAL A 218 -7.31 7.72 22.27
C VAL A 218 -5.93 7.76 22.93
N GLN A 219 -4.86 7.69 22.15
CA GLN A 219 -3.48 7.76 22.66
C GLN A 219 -3.19 9.07 23.40
N ALA A 220 -3.65 10.20 22.86
CA ALA A 220 -3.51 11.50 23.52
C ALA A 220 -4.27 11.56 24.85
N ILE A 221 -5.51 11.05 24.89
CA ILE A 221 -6.33 11.02 26.12
C ILE A 221 -5.69 10.10 27.17
N THR A 222 -5.27 8.90 26.78
CA THR A 222 -4.66 7.95 27.71
C THR A 222 -3.34 8.46 28.27
N ASN A 223 -2.55 9.18 27.47
CA ASN A 223 -1.33 9.81 27.94
C ASN A 223 -1.62 10.91 28.96
N ALA A 224 -2.65 11.73 28.73
CA ALA A 224 -3.07 12.76 29.69
C ALA A 224 -3.67 12.20 30.99
N GLN A 225 -4.05 10.92 31.02
CA GLN A 225 -4.63 10.24 32.18
C GLN A 225 -3.66 9.24 32.85
N ASP A 226 -2.37 9.27 32.49
CA ASP A 226 -1.35 8.33 32.98
C ASP A 226 -1.72 6.85 32.76
N ALA A 227 -2.50 6.57 31.71
CA ALA A 227 -3.02 5.25 31.34
C ALA A 227 -2.34 4.70 30.07
N ASP A 228 -1.03 4.93 29.93
CA ASP A 228 -0.25 4.69 28.70
C ASP A 228 -0.41 3.27 28.13
N GLY A 229 -0.58 2.26 28.99
CA GLY A 229 -0.77 0.88 28.55
C GLY A 229 -1.97 0.68 27.61
N ILE A 230 -3.06 1.43 27.82
CA ILE A 230 -4.24 1.40 26.93
C ILE A 230 -3.92 2.09 25.60
N GLY A 231 -3.19 3.21 25.63
CA GLY A 231 -2.79 3.93 24.42
C GLY A 231 -1.83 3.13 23.53
N VAL A 232 -0.88 2.42 24.15
CA VAL A 232 0.00 1.49 23.43
C VAL A 232 -0.82 0.36 22.77
N ALA A 233 -1.79 -0.21 23.47
CA ALA A 233 -2.66 -1.23 22.89
C ALA A 233 -3.54 -0.66 21.75
N ALA A 234 -4.08 0.56 21.91
CA ALA A 234 -4.87 1.23 20.88
C ALA A 234 -4.06 1.46 19.59
N GLY A 235 -2.75 1.72 19.71
CA GLY A 235 -1.83 1.90 18.59
C GLY A 235 -1.79 0.72 17.61
N LEU A 236 -2.16 -0.48 18.04
CA LEU A 236 -2.23 -1.69 17.21
C LEU A 236 -3.42 -1.72 16.23
N LEU A 237 -4.37 -0.79 16.37
CA LEU A 237 -5.61 -0.78 15.58
C LEU A 237 -5.50 0.00 14.26
N SER A 238 -4.43 0.77 14.06
CA SER A 238 -4.21 1.57 12.85
C SER A 238 -2.87 1.23 12.20
N PRO A 239 -2.81 1.06 10.85
CA PRO A 239 -1.54 0.93 10.14
C PRO A 239 -0.57 2.09 10.40
N TRP A 240 -1.07 3.31 10.54
CA TRP A 240 -0.27 4.51 10.78
C TRP A 240 0.26 4.57 12.20
N SER A 241 -0.57 4.22 13.19
CA SER A 241 -0.13 4.17 14.59
C SER A 241 0.86 3.03 14.83
N ILE A 242 0.72 1.90 14.14
CA ILE A 242 1.74 0.83 14.13
C ILE A 242 3.07 1.35 13.58
N PHE A 243 3.05 2.03 12.43
CA PHE A 243 4.24 2.63 11.83
C PHE A 243 4.91 3.61 12.78
N SER A 244 4.15 4.56 13.34
CA SER A 244 4.69 5.57 14.25
C SER A 244 5.22 4.99 15.54
N GLY A 245 4.53 4.01 16.13
CA GLY A 245 4.99 3.33 17.34
C GLY A 245 6.28 2.54 17.11
N LEU A 246 6.41 1.85 15.97
CA LEU A 246 7.66 1.18 15.60
C LEU A 246 8.79 2.17 15.30
N ALA A 247 8.48 3.29 14.66
CA ALA A 247 9.44 4.34 14.39
C ALA A 247 9.97 4.97 15.69
N ASP A 248 9.11 5.20 16.67
CA ASP A 248 9.47 5.69 18.01
C ASP A 248 10.33 4.66 18.76
N ALA A 249 9.88 3.41 18.85
CA ALA A 249 10.64 2.32 19.49
C ALA A 249 12.02 2.09 18.87
N TRP A 250 12.16 2.29 17.56
CA TRP A 250 13.44 2.15 16.85
C TRP A 250 14.26 3.44 16.80
N ARG A 251 13.81 4.50 17.49
CA ARG A 251 14.46 5.83 17.49
C ARG A 251 14.72 6.33 16.07
N ALA A 252 13.71 6.20 15.20
CA ALA A 252 13.73 6.68 13.82
C ALA A 252 13.30 8.16 13.71
N GLY A 253 13.22 8.88 14.84
CA GLY A 253 12.91 10.30 14.90
C GLY A 253 11.42 10.62 14.76
N VAL A 254 10.56 9.70 15.18
CA VAL A 254 9.12 9.90 15.37
C VAL A 254 8.84 9.85 16.86
N VAL A 255 7.99 10.75 17.35
CA VAL A 255 7.55 10.78 18.75
C VAL A 255 6.06 10.55 18.79
N THR A 256 5.61 9.63 19.64
CA THR A 256 4.19 9.31 19.84
C THR A 256 3.73 9.67 21.24
N PHE A 257 2.41 9.87 21.43
CA PHE A 257 1.84 10.17 22.75
C PHE A 257 2.04 9.03 23.75
N THR A 258 1.98 7.79 23.29
CA THR A 258 2.14 6.58 24.13
C THR A 258 3.22 5.68 23.52
N PRO A 259 4.50 5.97 23.77
CA PRO A 259 5.61 5.26 23.14
C PRO A 259 5.63 3.78 23.57
N PRO A 260 5.64 2.83 22.63
CA PRO A 260 5.74 1.42 22.97
C PRO A 260 7.12 1.09 23.53
N GLY A 261 7.17 0.48 24.71
CA GLY A 261 8.40 -0.09 25.27
C GLY A 261 8.96 -1.25 24.42
N SER A 262 10.17 -1.72 24.75
CA SER A 262 10.88 -2.76 23.98
C SER A 262 10.08 -4.06 23.79
N ALA A 263 9.33 -4.50 24.80
CA ALA A 263 8.46 -5.67 24.71
C ALA A 263 7.29 -5.45 23.73
N TRP A 264 6.74 -4.23 23.67
CA TRP A 264 5.65 -3.87 22.77
C TRP A 264 6.10 -3.70 21.33
N ALA A 265 7.35 -3.32 21.07
CA ALA A 265 7.88 -3.23 19.71
C ALA A 265 7.74 -4.56 18.95
N LEU A 266 8.05 -5.69 19.61
CA LEU A 266 7.84 -7.02 19.04
C LEU A 266 6.35 -7.29 18.77
N ALA A 267 5.46 -6.92 19.69
CA ALA A 267 4.02 -7.07 19.50
C ALA A 267 3.51 -6.26 18.30
N TYR A 268 4.00 -5.03 18.10
CA TYR A 268 3.66 -4.19 16.95
C TYR A 268 4.11 -4.83 15.63
N VAL A 269 5.35 -5.34 15.55
CA VAL A 269 5.83 -6.06 14.36
C VAL A 269 4.97 -7.30 14.10
N LEU A 270 4.71 -8.11 15.13
CA LEU A 270 3.89 -9.32 15.01
C LEU A 270 2.48 -9.00 14.51
N VAL A 271 1.82 -7.99 15.09
CA VAL A 271 0.48 -7.56 14.66
C VAL A 271 0.51 -7.05 13.23
N ALA A 272 1.51 -6.24 12.84
CA ALA A 272 1.64 -5.76 11.46
C ALA A 272 1.76 -6.92 10.46
N VAL A 273 2.60 -7.91 10.77
CA VAL A 273 2.81 -9.10 9.92
C VAL A 273 1.56 -9.97 9.88
N VAL A 274 0.93 -10.25 11.02
CA VAL A 274 -0.29 -11.06 11.11
C VAL A 274 -1.44 -10.37 10.39
N LEU A 275 -1.67 -9.07 10.59
CA LEU A 275 -2.72 -8.33 9.89
C LEU A 275 -2.49 -8.31 8.38
N THR A 276 -1.24 -8.14 7.93
CA THR A 276 -0.89 -8.23 6.51
C THR A 276 -1.20 -9.62 5.95
N ALA A 277 -0.77 -10.68 6.66
CA ALA A 277 -1.02 -12.05 6.26
C ALA A 277 -2.52 -12.37 6.22
N LEU A 278 -3.30 -11.95 7.22
CA LEU A 278 -4.75 -12.10 7.25
C LEU A 278 -5.44 -11.37 6.08
N CYS A 279 -4.99 -10.17 5.74
CA CYS A 279 -5.51 -9.44 4.57
C CYS A 279 -5.23 -10.19 3.27
N VAL A 280 -4.01 -10.70 3.09
CA VAL A 280 -3.63 -11.49 1.91
C VAL A 280 -4.41 -12.81 1.85
N LEU A 281 -4.53 -13.54 2.96
CA LEU A 281 -5.35 -14.76 3.04
C LEU A 281 -6.82 -14.48 2.73
N GLY A 282 -7.36 -13.36 3.22
CA GLY A 282 -8.70 -12.88 2.91
C GLY A 282 -8.89 -12.60 1.41
N LEU A 283 -7.91 -11.97 0.76
CA LEU A 283 -7.89 -11.77 -0.70
C LEU A 283 -7.89 -13.10 -1.45
N VAL A 284 -7.06 -14.06 -1.04
CA VAL A 284 -7.00 -15.40 -1.64
C VAL A 284 -8.34 -16.11 -1.51
N ALA A 285 -8.93 -16.12 -0.30
CA ALA A 285 -10.23 -16.74 -0.04
C ALA A 285 -11.33 -16.10 -0.88
N ARG A 286 -11.33 -14.77 -0.99
CA ARG A 286 -12.28 -14.01 -1.80
C ARG A 286 -12.20 -14.38 -3.28
N PHE A 287 -11.00 -14.40 -3.86
CA PHE A 287 -10.82 -14.70 -5.27
C PHE A 287 -11.09 -16.17 -5.61
N ARG A 288 -10.76 -17.10 -4.71
CA ARG A 288 -11.11 -18.51 -4.85
C ARG A 288 -12.63 -18.72 -4.93
N LYS A 289 -13.38 -18.08 -4.02
CA LYS A 289 -14.85 -18.14 -3.98
C LYS A 289 -15.50 -17.56 -5.23
N VAL A 290 -14.89 -16.56 -5.86
CA VAL A 290 -15.40 -15.96 -7.10
C VAL A 290 -15.06 -16.80 -8.32
N GLY A 291 -13.89 -17.45 -8.34
CA GLY A 291 -13.48 -18.32 -9.44
C GLY A 291 -14.19 -19.67 -9.49
N SER A 292 -14.76 -20.13 -8.38
CA SER A 292 -15.53 -21.38 -8.33
C SER A 292 -17.01 -21.23 -8.72
N ARG A 293 -17.43 -20.05 -9.18
CA ARG A 293 -18.81 -19.73 -9.60
C ARG A 293 -18.86 -19.49 -11.09
#